data_AF-A0A2A2H0D9-F1
#
_entry.id   AF-A0A2A2H0D9-F1
#
_cell.length_a   1.000
_cell.length_b   1.000
_cell.length_c   1.000
_cell.angle_alpha   90.00
_cell.angle_beta   90.00
_cell.angle_gamma   90.00
#
_symmetry.space_group_name_H-M   'P 1'
#
loop_
_entity.id
_entity.type
_entity.pdbx_description
1 polymer ?
#
loop_
_entity_poly.entity_id
_entity_poly.type
_entity_poly.pdbx_seq_one_letter_code
_entity_poly.pdbx_strand_id
1 'polypeptide(L)'
;MKQHREIIPLFYKKFKCIGDQCLSHCCRGWTINIDKKTYKKYKTAHQIEIKEITDKHLIKYPKGNGTNQYSFGHLEKLKIFN
;
A
#
# COMPACT_ATOMS: atom_id res chain seq x y z
N MET A 1 24.19 -1.10 -27.60
CA MET A 1 23.23 -0.75 -26.53
C MET A 1 22.38 0.40 -27.03
N LYS A 2 21.04 0.27 -27.10
CA LYS A 2 20.17 1.37 -27.55
C LYS A 2 20.04 2.38 -26.40
N GLN A 3 20.40 3.63 -26.67
CA GLN A 3 20.26 4.71 -25.70
C GLN A 3 18.86 5.29 -25.84
N HIS A 4 17.99 4.97 -24.87
CA HIS A 4 16.66 5.56 -24.77
C HIS A 4 16.80 6.95 -24.15
N ARG A 5 16.26 7.98 -24.79
CA ARG A 5 16.21 9.32 -24.22
C ARG A 5 14.95 9.42 -23.35
N GLU A 6 15.11 9.56 -22.04
CA GLU A 6 14.00 9.84 -21.13
C GLU A 6 13.61 11.32 -21.23
N ILE A 7 12.39 11.57 -21.67
CA ILE A 7 11.77 12.90 -21.62
C ILE A 7 10.91 12.94 -20.37
N ILE A 8 11.39 13.61 -19.32
CA ILE A 8 10.66 13.75 -18.06
C ILE A 8 9.98 15.13 -18.05
N PRO A 9 8.66 15.21 -17.82
CA PRO A 9 7.97 16.48 -17.71
C PRO A 9 8.50 17.34 -16.56
N LEU A 10 8.58 18.65 -16.76
CA LEU A 10 9.11 19.57 -15.74
C LEU A 10 8.32 19.53 -14.43
N PHE A 11 7.01 19.29 -14.50
CA PHE A 11 6.15 19.17 -13.32
C PHE A 11 6.47 17.94 -12.47
N TYR A 12 7.05 16.88 -13.05
CA TYR A 12 7.37 15.65 -12.33
C TYR A 12 8.35 15.92 -11.18
N LYS A 13 9.32 16.83 -11.38
CA LYS A 13 10.25 17.25 -10.32
C LYS A 13 9.58 17.92 -9.13
N LYS A 14 8.39 18.49 -9.34
CA LYS A 14 7.59 19.17 -8.32
C LYS A 14 6.42 18.31 -7.82
N PHE A 15 6.21 17.13 -8.41
CA PHE A 15 5.13 16.23 -8.02
C PHE A 15 5.33 15.76 -6.59
N LYS A 16 4.25 15.81 -5.81
CA LYS A 16 4.19 15.26 -4.46
C LYS A 16 2.88 14.49 -4.31
N CYS A 17 2.94 13.30 -3.74
CA CYS A 17 1.74 12.61 -3.32
C CYS A 17 1.11 13.38 -2.16
N ILE A 18 -0.13 13.84 -2.35
CA ILE A 18 -0.94 14.51 -1.32
C ILE A 18 -1.96 13.56 -0.69
N GLY A 19 -1.77 12.26 -0.87
CA GLY A 19 -2.61 11.22 -0.28
C GLY A 19 -4.02 11.18 -0.85
N ASP A 20 -5.00 11.19 0.03
CA ASP A 20 -6.43 11.10 -0.25
C ASP A 20 -7.01 12.36 -0.92
N GLN A 21 -6.35 13.52 -0.75
CA GLN A 21 -6.72 14.79 -1.40
C GLN A 21 -6.38 14.82 -2.91
N CYS A 22 -5.75 13.78 -3.44
CA CYS A 22 -5.33 13.73 -4.83
C CYS A 22 -6.53 13.59 -5.79
N LEU A 23 -6.71 14.58 -6.68
CA LEU A 23 -7.80 14.62 -7.67
C LEU A 23 -7.84 13.36 -8.55
N SER A 24 -6.66 12.86 -8.93
CA SER A 24 -6.50 11.63 -9.70
C SER A 24 -5.85 10.58 -8.81
N HIS A 25 -6.56 9.50 -8.51
CA HIS A 25 -6.06 8.46 -7.61
C HIS A 25 -5.03 7.55 -8.32
N CYS A 26 -3.79 8.01 -8.42
CA CYS A 26 -2.69 7.21 -9.00
C CYS A 26 -2.34 5.97 -8.17
N CYS A 27 -2.69 5.96 -6.88
CA CYS A 27 -2.49 4.85 -5.96
C CYS A 27 -3.70 3.89 -5.88
N ARG A 28 -4.80 4.20 -6.57
CA ARG A 28 -5.97 3.33 -6.63
C ARG A 28 -5.61 2.07 -7.43
N GLY A 29 -5.99 0.90 -6.91
CA GLY A 29 -5.63 -0.40 -7.46
C GLY A 29 -4.28 -0.95 -6.99
N TRP A 30 -3.54 -0.24 -6.13
CA TRP A 30 -2.32 -0.79 -5.54
C TRP A 30 -2.67 -1.80 -4.45
N THR A 31 -2.22 -3.03 -4.66
CA THR A 31 -2.26 -4.10 -3.65
C THR A 31 -0.96 -4.06 -2.86
N ILE A 32 -1.07 -3.80 -1.55
CA ILE A 32 0.07 -3.82 -0.64
C ILE A 32 0.11 -5.18 0.04
N ASN A 33 1.23 -5.87 -0.15
CA ASN A 33 1.50 -7.13 0.49
C ASN A 33 2.18 -6.91 1.84
N ILE A 34 1.69 -7.62 2.85
CA ILE A 34 2.14 -7.55 4.23
C ILE A 34 2.63 -8.94 4.63
N ASP A 35 3.85 -8.99 5.13
CA ASP A 35 4.44 -10.23 5.66
C ASP A 35 3.83 -10.59 7.03
N LYS A 36 4.10 -11.81 7.48
CA LYS A 36 3.51 -12.37 8.71
C LYS A 36 3.94 -11.62 9.97
N LYS A 37 5.18 -11.13 10.04
CA LYS A 37 5.71 -10.41 11.21
C LYS A 37 5.02 -9.06 11.31
N THR A 38 4.92 -8.34 10.19
CA THR A 38 4.28 -7.03 10.11
C THR A 38 2.78 -7.12 10.39
N TYR A 39 2.07 -8.10 9.83
CA TYR A 39 0.65 -8.32 10.12
C TYR A 39 0.40 -8.53 11.62
N LYS A 40 1.21 -9.38 12.27
CA LYS A 40 1.08 -9.63 13.71
C LYS A 40 1.30 -8.36 14.52
N LYS A 41 2.33 -7.57 14.16
CA LYS A 41 2.61 -6.29 14.81
C LYS A 41 1.43 -5.34 14.72
N TYR A 42 0.77 -5.24 13.56
CA TYR A 42 -0.39 -4.36 13.39
C TYR A 42 -1.64 -4.89 14.12
N LYS A 43 -1.85 -6.21 14.13
CA LYS A 43 -2.96 -6.86 14.85
C LYS A 43 -2.88 -6.65 16.37
N THR A 44 -1.68 -6.47 16.91
CA THR A 44 -1.43 -6.23 18.34
C THR A 44 -0.94 -4.81 18.61
N ALA A 45 -1.11 -3.88 17.66
CA ALA A 45 -0.72 -2.49 17.87
C ALA A 45 -1.55 -1.87 19.01
N HIS A 46 -0.90 -1.02 19.81
CA HIS A 46 -1.59 -0.25 20.84
C HIS A 46 -2.49 0.83 20.24
N GLN A 47 -2.12 1.35 19.06
CA GLN A 47 -2.94 2.29 18.29
C GLN A 47 -4.18 1.57 17.77
N ILE A 48 -5.34 2.01 18.24
CA ILE A 48 -6.63 1.41 17.88
C ILE A 48 -6.87 1.51 16.38
N GLU A 49 -6.47 2.61 15.71
CA GLU A 49 -6.70 2.77 14.27
C GLU A 49 -5.95 1.71 13.46
N ILE A 50 -4.69 1.44 13.80
CA ILE A 50 -3.87 0.44 13.10
C ILE A 50 -4.48 -0.96 13.24
N LYS A 51 -4.94 -1.27 14.45
CA LYS A 51 -5.60 -2.56 14.74
C LYS A 51 -6.91 -2.68 13.96
N GLU A 52 -7.73 -1.64 13.93
CA GLU A 52 -8.98 -1.63 13.17
C GLU A 52 -8.76 -1.74 11.67
N ILE A 53 -7.79 -1.01 11.11
CA ILE A 53 -7.43 -1.08 9.69
C ILE A 53 -6.97 -2.50 9.34
N THR A 54 -6.14 -3.10 10.19
CA THR A 54 -5.68 -4.49 10.02
C THR A 54 -6.86 -5.45 9.96
N ASP A 55 -7.83 -5.28 10.85
CA ASP A 55 -8.95 -6.20 11.01
C ASP A 55 -10.01 -6.06 9.90
N LYS A 56 -10.22 -4.83 9.43
CA LYS A 56 -11.22 -4.52 8.41
C LYS A 56 -10.70 -4.66 6.98
N HIS A 57 -9.40 -4.43 6.75
CA HIS A 57 -8.88 -4.19 5.40
C HIS A 57 -7.71 -5.08 4.97
N LEU A 58 -7.11 -5.87 5.86
CA LEU A 58 -6.09 -6.87 5.48
C LEU A 58 -6.70 -8.27 5.36
N ILE A 59 -6.53 -8.88 4.18
CA ILE A 59 -7.03 -10.21 3.85
C ILE A 59 -5.86 -11.18 3.81
N LYS A 60 -5.95 -12.32 4.50
CA LYS A 60 -4.88 -13.34 4.49
C LYS A 60 -4.86 -14.13 3.19
N TYR A 61 -3.68 -14.47 2.72
CA TYR A 61 -3.54 -15.44 1.63
C TYR A 61 -3.92 -16.86 2.09
N PRO A 62 -4.46 -17.70 1.20
CA PRO A 62 -4.68 -19.12 1.47
C PRO A 62 -3.38 -19.82 1.85
N LYS A 63 -3.46 -20.81 2.74
CA LYS A 63 -2.30 -21.62 3.13
C LYS A 63 -1.82 -22.44 1.92
N GLY A 64 -0.51 -22.44 1.65
CA GLY A 64 0.11 -23.22 0.58
C GLY A 64 0.53 -22.44 -0.66
N ASN A 65 0.36 -21.11 -0.68
CA ASN A 65 0.51 -20.31 -1.91
C ASN A 65 1.95 -20.06 -2.39
N GLY A 66 2.97 -20.72 -1.83
CA GLY A 66 4.38 -20.56 -2.24
C GLY A 66 5.01 -19.17 -2.05
N THR A 67 4.25 -18.15 -1.64
CA THR A 67 4.72 -16.78 -1.42
C THR A 67 5.07 -16.53 0.04
N ASN A 68 6.10 -15.70 0.30
CA ASN A 68 6.42 -15.19 1.64
C ASN A 68 5.42 -14.13 2.17
N GLN A 69 4.39 -13.82 1.39
CA GLN A 69 3.35 -12.85 1.73
C GLN A 69 2.28 -13.50 2.60
N TYR A 70 1.82 -12.80 3.63
CA TYR A 70 0.87 -13.35 4.61
C TYR A 70 -0.53 -12.80 4.44
N SER A 71 -0.63 -11.51 4.14
CA SER A 71 -1.89 -10.81 3.89
C SER A 71 -1.68 -9.68 2.90
N PHE A 72 -2.76 -9.20 2.32
CA PHE A 72 -2.74 -8.05 1.43
C PHE A 72 -3.90 -7.10 1.75
N GLY A 73 -3.73 -5.83 1.38
CA GLY A 73 -4.78 -4.83 1.43
C GLY A 73 -4.71 -3.90 0.22
N HIS A 74 -5.83 -3.27 -0.11
CA HIS A 74 -5.85 -2.25 -1.16
C HIS A 74 -5.63 -0.88 -0.52
N LEU A 75 -4.67 -0.12 -1.05
CA LEU A 75 -4.23 1.15 -0.44
C LEU A 75 -5.38 2.15 -0.28
N GLU A 76 -6.32 2.17 -1.22
CA GLU A 76 -7.56 2.97 -1.14
C GLU A 76 -8.48 2.65 0.05
N LYS A 77 -8.44 1.41 0.56
CA LYS A 77 -9.27 0.95 1.68
C LYS A 77 -8.58 1.14 3.02
N LEU A 78 -7.26 1.30 3.03
CA LEU A 78 -6.51 1.37 4.28
C LEU A 78 -6.64 2.73 4.98
N LYS A 79 -7.17 3.78 4.33
CA LYS A 79 -7.27 5.15 4.88
C LYS A 79 -5.99 5.59 5.62
N ILE A 80 -4.82 5.14 5.16
CA ILE A 80 -3.51 5.43 5.77
C ILE A 80 -3.09 6.88 5.50
N PHE A 81 -3.75 7.56 4.56
CA PHE A 81 -3.57 8.97 4.30
C PHE A 81 -4.77 9.70 4.92
N ASN A 82 -4.56 10.23 6.12
CA ASN A 82 -5.38 11.25 6.76
C ASN A 82 -4.41 12.24 7.39
#